data_AF-A0A0J0Y1C5-F1
#
_entry.id   AF-A0A0J0Y1C5-F1
#
_cell.length_a   1.000
_cell.length_b   1.000
_cell.length_c   1.000
_cell.angle_alpha   90.00
_cell.angle_beta   90.00
_cell.angle_gamma   90.00
#
_symmetry.space_group_name_H-M   'P 1'
#
loop_
_entity.id
_entity.type
_entity.pdbx_description
1 polymer ?
#
loop_
_entity_poly.entity_id
_entity_poly.type
_entity_poly.pdbx_seq_one_letter_code
_entity_poly.pdbx_strand_id
1 'polypeptide(L)'
;MNLKKISIGLVALFGFGVIGLSAFTEEKSAALRYQFTGTSYSDTTDPSKWVDISNDPIPSECDGESIPCTLEFQDTQYANISAYLAVHNTPALVDDDDFVTSRKD
;
A
#
# COMPACT_ATOMS: atom_id res chain seq x y z
N MET A 1 19.57 -60.63 41.59
CA MET A 1 19.91 -60.76 40.15
C MET A 1 19.52 -59.44 39.49
N ASN A 2 20.42 -58.47 39.28
CA ASN A 2 21.40 -58.35 38.19
C ASN A 2 20.80 -58.45 36.77
N LEU A 3 20.45 -57.29 36.20
CA LEU A 3 20.48 -56.99 34.77
C LEU A 3 21.18 -55.61 34.64
N LYS A 4 22.51 -55.59 34.59
CA LYS A 4 23.32 -55.48 33.36
C LYS A 4 22.88 -54.33 32.42
N LYS A 5 23.59 -53.20 32.60
CA LYS A 5 24.25 -52.38 31.57
C LYS A 5 23.85 -52.67 30.12
N ILE A 6 23.23 -51.68 29.46
CA ILE A 6 23.44 -51.43 28.03
C ILE A 6 23.81 -49.96 27.88
N SER A 7 24.99 -49.79 27.31
CA SER A 7 25.73 -48.57 27.09
C SER A 7 25.53 -48.08 25.64
N ILE A 8 25.59 -46.75 25.49
CA ILE A 8 26.20 -46.04 24.35
C ILE A 8 25.47 -46.12 22.98
N GLY A 9 24.89 -44.98 22.60
CA GLY A 9 25.39 -44.22 21.43
C GLY A 9 24.60 -44.32 20.13
N LEU A 10 23.97 -43.20 19.74
CA LEU A 10 23.94 -42.67 18.37
C LEU A 10 23.41 -41.22 18.45
N VAL A 11 24.29 -40.22 18.52
CA VAL A 11 24.76 -39.40 17.38
C VAL A 11 23.64 -38.60 16.69
N ALA A 12 23.72 -37.29 16.94
CA ALA A 12 23.44 -36.17 16.07
C ALA A 12 22.09 -36.14 15.31
N LEU A 13 21.21 -35.29 15.81
CA LEU A 13 20.49 -34.35 14.94
C LEU A 13 20.75 -32.95 15.48
N PHE A 14 21.89 -32.37 15.08
CA PHE A 14 21.98 -30.92 14.93
C PHE A 14 21.02 -30.54 13.79
N GLY A 15 19.73 -30.56 14.10
CA GLY A 15 18.74 -29.85 13.32
C GLY A 15 18.95 -28.36 13.60
N PHE A 16 19.91 -27.76 12.89
CA PHE A 16 19.86 -26.34 12.57
C PHE A 16 18.59 -26.12 11.74
N GLY A 17 17.45 -26.10 12.41
CA GLY A 17 16.24 -25.47 11.95
C GLY A 17 16.23 -24.05 12.51
N VAL A 18 17.23 -23.25 12.17
CA VAL A 18 16.94 -21.82 12.00
C VAL A 18 16.03 -21.82 10.78
N ILE A 19 14.74 -21.99 11.02
CA ILE A 19 13.74 -21.60 10.06
C ILE A 19 14.03 -20.13 9.94
N GLY A 20 14.73 -19.77 8.86
CA GLY A 20 14.94 -18.38 8.51
C GLY A 20 13.58 -17.75 8.65
N LEU A 21 13.51 -16.71 9.47
CA LEU A 21 12.44 -15.72 9.37
C LEU A 21 12.63 -15.10 7.99
N SER A 22 12.24 -15.85 6.96
CA SER A 22 12.15 -15.38 5.61
C SER A 22 11.08 -14.32 5.68
N ALA A 23 11.58 -13.10 5.53
CA ALA A 23 10.84 -12.02 4.93
C ALA A 23 9.64 -11.58 5.76
N PHE A 24 9.89 -10.59 6.63
CA PHE A 24 9.15 -9.34 6.42
C PHE A 24 9.52 -8.85 5.01
N THR A 25 8.97 -9.48 3.98
CA THR A 25 8.68 -8.75 2.76
C THR A 25 7.73 -7.69 3.27
N GLU A 26 8.16 -6.42 3.25
CA GLU A 26 7.20 -5.32 3.25
C GLU A 26 6.12 -5.75 2.27
N GLU A 27 4.95 -6.12 2.79
CA GLU A 27 3.80 -6.35 1.94
C GLU A 27 3.65 -5.02 1.23
N LYS A 28 4.01 -5.00 -0.05
CA LYS A 28 3.82 -3.85 -0.91
C LYS A 28 2.38 -3.46 -0.67
N SER A 29 2.16 -2.34 0.01
CA SER A 29 0.84 -2.01 0.53
C SER A 29 -0.12 -2.13 -0.64
N ALA A 30 -1.13 -3.01 -0.52
CA ALA A 30 -2.11 -3.22 -1.58
C ALA A 30 -2.88 -1.93 -1.88
N ALA A 31 -2.78 -0.94 -0.99
CA ALA A 31 -3.28 0.41 -1.19
C ALA A 31 -2.35 1.21 -2.12
N LEU A 32 -2.90 1.63 -3.24
CA LEU A 32 -2.35 2.67 -4.10
C LEU A 32 -2.76 4.03 -3.54
N ARG A 33 -1.77 4.91 -3.36
CA ARG A 33 -1.99 6.28 -2.88
C ARG A 33 -1.50 7.27 -3.92
N TYR A 34 -2.34 8.25 -4.23
CA TYR A 34 -2.01 9.30 -5.19
C TYR A 34 -2.20 10.68 -4.58
N GLN A 35 -1.32 11.61 -4.92
CA GLN A 35 -1.45 13.02 -4.55
C GLN A 35 -1.66 13.89 -5.78
N PHE A 36 -2.62 14.80 -5.67
CA PHE A 36 -2.93 15.79 -6.69
C PHE A 36 -1.98 16.98 -6.65
N THR A 37 -1.36 17.25 -7.79
CA THR A 37 -0.40 18.34 -8.02
C THR A 37 -0.97 19.45 -8.93
N GLY A 38 -2.17 19.26 -9.46
CA GLY A 38 -2.87 20.29 -10.22
C GLY A 38 -3.24 21.49 -9.37
N THR A 39 -3.48 22.64 -9.98
CA THR A 39 -3.81 23.89 -9.27
C THR A 39 -5.28 24.27 -9.39
N SER A 40 -6.08 23.47 -10.11
CA SER A 40 -7.49 23.76 -10.33
C SER A 40 -8.35 22.51 -10.15
N TYR A 41 -9.58 22.70 -9.71
CA TYR A 41 -10.57 21.64 -9.57
C TYR A 41 -10.81 20.87 -10.89
N SER A 42 -10.77 21.57 -12.03
CA SER A 42 -10.92 20.96 -13.36
C SER A 42 -9.78 20.01 -13.74
N ASP A 43 -8.62 20.12 -13.11
CA ASP A 43 -7.45 19.29 -13.41
C ASP A 43 -7.55 17.91 -12.74
N THR A 44 -8.52 17.67 -11.85
CA THR A 44 -8.66 16.42 -11.07
C THR A 44 -8.90 15.19 -11.95
N THR A 45 -9.38 15.36 -13.17
CA THR A 45 -9.57 14.28 -14.15
C THR A 45 -8.38 14.04 -15.07
N ASP A 46 -7.29 14.81 -14.92
CA ASP A 46 -6.06 14.62 -15.69
C ASP A 46 -5.11 13.69 -14.90
N PRO A 47 -4.86 12.45 -15.38
CA PRO A 47 -3.98 11.52 -14.68
C PRO A 47 -2.55 12.03 -14.54
N SER A 48 -2.09 12.95 -15.40
CA SER A 48 -0.74 13.54 -15.30
C SER A 48 -0.57 14.50 -14.12
N LYS A 49 -1.69 14.89 -13.49
CA LYS A 49 -1.72 15.76 -12.30
C LYS A 49 -1.72 14.96 -11.00
N TRP A 50 -1.67 13.64 -11.07
CA TRP A 50 -1.62 12.76 -9.92
C TRP A 50 -0.26 12.07 -9.85
N VAL A 51 0.38 12.14 -8.68
CA VAL A 51 1.67 11.52 -8.41
C VAL A 51 1.44 10.34 -7.49
N ASP A 52 2.00 9.18 -7.85
CA ASP A 52 1.99 8.00 -6.99
C ASP A 52 2.88 8.25 -5.76
N ILE A 53 2.27 8.21 -4.59
CA ILE A 53 2.93 8.36 -3.28
C ILE A 53 2.75 7.11 -2.42
N SER A 54 2.49 5.95 -3.05
CA SER A 54 2.19 4.69 -2.34
C SER A 54 3.33 4.26 -1.40
N ASN A 55 4.57 4.63 -1.72
CA ASN A 55 5.76 4.33 -0.90
C ASN A 55 6.29 5.54 -0.11
N ASP A 56 5.67 6.70 -0.25
CA ASP A 56 6.12 7.96 0.35
C ASP A 56 5.16 8.41 1.47
N PRO A 57 5.65 9.21 2.45
CA PRO A 57 4.77 9.90 3.38
C PRO A 57 3.92 10.94 2.64
N ILE A 58 2.66 11.09 3.07
CA ILE A 58 1.75 12.11 2.50
C ILE A 58 2.34 13.50 2.76
N PRO A 59 2.59 14.33 1.73
CA PRO A 59 3.11 15.68 1.93
C PRO A 59 2.12 16.60 2.63
N SER A 60 2.63 17.62 3.33
CA SER A 60 1.85 18.58 4.13
C SER A 60 0.98 19.56 3.33
N GLU A 61 0.89 19.42 2.01
CA GLU A 61 0.18 20.39 1.14
C GLU A 61 -1.33 20.08 1.02
N CYS A 62 -1.83 19.10 1.77
CA CYS A 62 -3.21 18.63 1.71
C CYS A 62 -4.01 18.94 3.00
N ASP A 63 -3.98 20.20 3.42
CA ASP A 63 -4.67 20.71 4.61
C ASP A 63 -5.72 21.78 4.26
N GLY A 64 -6.64 21.46 3.35
CA GLY A 64 -7.76 22.34 2.95
C GLY A 64 -9.06 21.59 2.71
N GLU A 65 -10.06 22.26 2.12
CA GLU A 65 -11.41 21.67 1.97
C GLU A 65 -11.97 21.72 0.54
N SER A 66 -11.30 22.40 -0.39
CA SER A 66 -11.92 22.77 -1.68
C SER A 66 -11.70 21.77 -2.81
N ILE A 67 -10.48 21.24 -2.95
CA ILE A 67 -10.04 20.42 -4.07
C ILE A 67 -9.53 19.07 -3.54
N PRO A 68 -9.93 17.93 -4.13
CA PRO A 68 -9.35 16.63 -3.84
C PRO A 68 -7.82 16.67 -3.89
N CYS A 69 -7.17 16.25 -2.81
CA CYS A 69 -5.72 16.32 -2.68
C CYS A 69 -5.06 14.95 -2.65
N THR A 70 -5.60 14.00 -1.88
CA THR A 70 -5.11 12.61 -1.92
C THR A 70 -6.23 11.63 -2.18
N LEU A 71 -5.86 10.56 -2.89
CA LEU A 71 -6.71 9.40 -3.14
C LEU A 71 -6.04 8.15 -2.58
N GLU A 72 -6.84 7.27 -2.00
CA GLU A 72 -6.40 5.93 -1.58
C GLU A 72 -7.41 4.88 -2.00
N PHE A 73 -6.94 3.87 -2.73
CA PHE A 73 -7.75 2.72 -3.12
C PHE A 73 -6.89 1.47 -3.24
N GLN A 74 -7.51 0.29 -3.19
CA GLN A 74 -6.79 -0.96 -3.35
C GLN A 74 -6.49 -1.26 -4.83
N ASP A 75 -5.37 -1.93 -5.10
CA ASP A 75 -4.99 -2.41 -6.43
C ASP A 75 -5.99 -3.40 -7.05
N THR A 76 -6.80 -4.06 -6.21
CA THR A 76 -7.93 -4.90 -6.61
C THR A 76 -9.14 -4.11 -7.12
N GLN A 77 -9.28 -2.84 -6.74
CA GLN A 77 -10.36 -1.95 -7.18
C GLN A 77 -9.97 -1.25 -8.48
N TYR A 78 -8.75 -0.71 -8.54
CA TYR A 78 -8.20 -0.07 -9.73
C TYR A 78 -6.71 -0.36 -9.87
N ALA A 79 -6.27 -0.66 -11.10
CA ALA A 79 -4.86 -0.97 -11.36
C ALA A 79 -3.90 0.23 -11.22
N ASN A 80 -4.41 1.46 -11.38
CA ASN A 80 -3.68 2.73 -11.26
C ASN A 80 -4.66 3.92 -11.36
N ILE A 81 -4.14 5.14 -11.23
CA ILE A 81 -4.93 6.38 -11.36
C ILE A 81 -5.66 6.51 -12.70
N SER A 82 -5.10 6.05 -13.82
CA SER A 82 -5.78 6.12 -15.12
C SER A 82 -7.00 5.20 -15.18
N ALA A 83 -6.94 4.03 -14.53
CA ALA A 83 -8.08 3.12 -14.40
C ALA A 83 -9.18 3.72 -13.51
N TYR A 84 -8.81 4.38 -12.41
CA TYR A 84 -9.74 5.12 -11.55
C TYR A 84 -10.46 6.25 -12.31
N LEU A 85 -9.70 7.11 -13.01
CA LEU A 85 -10.25 8.26 -13.75
C LEU A 85 -11.01 7.88 -15.03
N ALA A 86 -10.83 6.66 -15.54
CA ALA A 86 -11.69 6.15 -16.62
C ALA A 86 -13.14 5.94 -16.16
N VAL A 87 -13.35 5.69 -14.86
CA VAL A 87 -14.67 5.58 -14.22
C VAL A 87 -15.11 6.94 -13.64
N HIS A 88 -14.20 7.66 -13.00
CA HIS A 88 -14.41 8.99 -12.41
C HIS A 88 -13.95 10.08 -13.38
N ASN A 89 -14.61 10.16 -14.53
CA ASN A 89 -14.18 10.98 -15.67
C ASN A 89 -14.65 12.44 -15.62
N THR A 90 -15.24 12.88 -14.51
CA THR A 90 -15.59 14.29 -14.28
C THR A 90 -15.11 14.72 -12.90
N PRO A 91 -14.77 16.00 -12.70
CA PRO A 91 -14.34 16.48 -11.38
C PRO A 91 -15.34 16.18 -10.27
N ALA A 92 -16.65 16.30 -10.54
CA ALA A 92 -17.70 16.00 -9.57
C ALA A 92 -17.69 14.52 -9.14
N LEU A 93 -17.45 13.60 -10.06
CA LEU A 93 -17.33 12.18 -9.72
C LEU A 93 -16.08 11.89 -8.88
N VAL A 94 -14.98 12.61 -9.10
CA VAL A 94 -13.79 12.48 -8.25
C VAL A 94 -14.04 13.08 -6.87
N ASP A 95 -14.78 14.19 -6.80
CA ASP A 95 -15.05 14.94 -5.57
C ASP A 95 -16.00 14.22 -4.61
N ASP A 96 -17.03 13.57 -5.16
CA ASP A 96 -18.06 12.83 -4.41
C ASP A 96 -17.62 11.41 -4.02
N ASP A 97 -16.42 10.98 -4.40
CA ASP A 97 -15.96 9.60 -4.22
C ASP A 97 -15.26 9.36 -2.86
N ASP A 98 -15.54 8.19 -2.26
CA ASP A 98 -15.06 7.80 -0.94
C ASP A 98 -13.55 7.50 -0.87
N PHE A 99 -12.87 7.41 -2.03
CA PHE A 99 -11.41 7.26 -2.09
C PHE A 99 -10.66 8.57 -1.84
N VAL A 100 -11.35 9.72 -1.82
CA VAL A 100 -10.75 11.01 -1.43
C VAL A 100 -10.46 11.01 0.07
N THR A 101 -9.19 10.99 0.43
CA THR A 101 -8.74 10.92 1.83
C THR A 101 -8.31 12.26 2.40
N SER A 102 -8.00 13.24 1.55
CA SER A 102 -7.73 14.63 1.97
C SER A 102 -8.00 15.63 0.86
N ARG A 103 -8.06 16.92 1.24
CA ARG A 103 -8.37 18.04 0.35
C ARG A 103 -7.39 19.19 0.55
N LYS A 104 -7.36 20.13 -0.39
CA LYS A 104 -6.56 21.36 -0.36
C LYS A 104 -7.35 22.56 -0.86
N ASP A 105 -6.82 23.75 -0.65
CA ASP A 105 -7.43 25.01 -1.11
C ASP A 105 -6.99 25.44 -2.52
#